data_AF-A0A8T0G7W2-F1
#
_entry.id   AF-A0A8T0G7W2-F1
#
_cell.length_a   1.000
_cell.length_b   1.000
_cell.length_c   1.000
_cell.angle_alpha   90.00
_cell.angle_beta   90.00
_cell.angle_gamma   90.00
#
_symmetry.space_group_name_H-M   'P 1'
#
loop_
_entity.id
_entity.type
_entity.pdbx_description
1 polymer ?
#
loop_
_entity_poly.entity_id
_entity_poly.type
_entity_poly.pdbx_seq_one_letter_code
_entity_poly.pdbx_strand_id
1 'polypeptide(L)'
;MSYFALPHLRRTSGKILVIASAASWLPYPRQSIYNSAKSATLAFFDTLRVEVGDAIGITIVMPGWVESEITKGKVIHEDAAMWIDQTQRDIHVGPVPVISVTECARAAVKGVIRGSHYVTVPFYYSIFLLYRVFAPEVLLWAFRLVFVINPNKPSSKKILEATEANKILYPESIQKSD
;
A
#
# COMPACT_ATOMS: atom_id res chain seq x y z
N MET A 1 1.43 18.83 10.88
CA MET A 1 2.89 18.76 10.71
C MET A 1 3.39 19.52 9.49
N SER A 2 2.83 19.32 8.28
CA SER A 2 3.29 20.00 7.07
C SER A 2 3.27 21.53 7.17
N TYR A 3 2.22 22.13 7.76
CA TYR A 3 2.07 23.58 7.92
C TYR A 3 3.30 24.27 8.53
N PHE A 4 3.87 23.71 9.60
CA PHE A 4 5.03 24.29 10.28
C PHE A 4 6.32 24.16 9.47
N ALA A 5 6.44 23.14 8.60
CA ALA A 5 7.61 22.94 7.76
C ALA A 5 7.62 23.81 6.49
N LEU A 6 6.44 24.26 6.03
CA LEU A 6 6.30 24.99 4.76
C LEU A 6 7.23 26.22 4.64
N PRO A 7 7.37 27.11 5.64
CA PRO A 7 8.26 28.26 5.53
C PRO A 7 9.72 27.86 5.33
N HIS A 8 10.18 26.83 6.05
CA HIS A 8 11.54 26.32 5.96
C HIS A 8 11.80 25.62 4.63
N LEU A 9 10.83 24.83 4.15
CA LEU A 9 10.92 24.15 2.86
C LEU A 9 10.96 25.13 1.70
N ARG A 10 10.16 26.20 1.72
CA ARG A 10 10.21 27.26 0.69
C ARG A 10 11.58 27.95 0.67
N ARG A 11 12.15 28.25 1.85
CA ARG A 11 13.45 28.92 1.94
C ARG A 11 14.59 28.06 1.41
N THR A 12 14.51 26.74 1.55
CA THR A 12 15.58 25.81 1.14
C THR A 12 15.32 25.13 -0.20
N SER A 13 14.21 25.44 -0.89
CA SER A 13 13.72 24.64 -2.03
C SER A 13 13.66 23.15 -1.69
N GLY A 14 13.18 22.86 -0.48
CA GLY A 14 13.15 21.54 0.12
C GLY A 14 12.13 20.61 -0.52
N LYS A 15 12.11 19.37 -0.03
CA LYS A 15 11.24 18.31 -0.56
C LYS A 15 10.42 17.66 0.55
N ILE A 16 9.18 17.27 0.23
CA ILE A 16 8.31 16.46 1.08
C ILE A 16 8.20 15.07 0.46
N LEU A 17 8.56 14.07 1.25
CA LEU A 17 8.33 12.66 0.94
C LEU A 17 7.07 12.18 1.67
N VAL A 18 6.06 11.76 0.91
CA VAL A 18 4.77 11.33 1.43
C VAL A 18 4.63 9.82 1.26
N ILE A 19 4.28 9.11 2.34
CA ILE A 19 4.01 7.67 2.29
C ILE A 19 2.48 7.41 2.24
N ALA A 20 1.96 7.28 1.03
CA ALA A 20 0.57 6.88 0.77
C ALA A 20 0.46 5.34 0.72
N SER A 21 -0.28 4.79 -0.23
CA SER A 21 -0.39 3.35 -0.51
C SER A 21 -1.00 3.12 -1.89
N ALA A 22 -0.77 1.96 -2.50
CA ALA A 22 -1.60 1.51 -3.62
C ALA A 22 -3.09 1.39 -3.23
N ALA A 23 -3.39 1.19 -1.94
CA ALA A 23 -4.74 1.22 -1.38
C ALA A 23 -5.41 2.62 -1.42
N SER A 24 -4.69 3.67 -1.81
CA SER A 24 -5.28 5.00 -2.08
C SER A 24 -6.24 4.99 -3.29
N TRP A 25 -6.17 3.99 -4.17
CA TRP A 25 -7.11 3.83 -5.28
C TRP A 25 -7.57 2.39 -5.50
N LEU A 26 -6.85 1.40 -4.95
CA LEU A 26 -7.27 0.01 -4.99
C LEU A 26 -8.27 -0.32 -3.88
N PRO A 27 -9.42 -0.93 -4.20
CA PRO A 27 -10.45 -1.25 -3.23
C PRO A 27 -10.14 -2.56 -2.49
N TYR A 28 -9.05 -2.59 -1.72
CA TYR A 28 -8.71 -3.76 -0.89
C TYR A 28 -9.80 -4.01 0.17
N PRO A 29 -10.43 -5.20 0.19
CA PRO A 29 -11.44 -5.53 1.18
C PRO A 29 -10.86 -5.55 2.60
N ARG A 30 -11.73 -5.41 3.61
CA ARG A 30 -11.37 -5.46 5.05
C ARG A 30 -10.43 -4.32 5.52
N GLN A 31 -10.19 -3.32 4.67
CA GLN A 31 -9.34 -2.15 4.94
C GLN A 31 -10.02 -0.81 4.65
N SER A 32 -11.36 -0.72 4.69
CA SER A 32 -12.10 0.50 4.31
C SER A 32 -11.58 1.78 5.00
N ILE A 33 -11.31 1.74 6.30
CA ILE A 33 -10.76 2.87 7.07
C ILE A 33 -9.35 3.21 6.58
N TYR A 34 -8.49 2.20 6.43
CA TYR A 34 -7.12 2.38 5.94
C TYR A 34 -7.09 2.95 4.51
N ASN A 35 -7.87 2.38 3.59
CA ASN A 35 -7.98 2.84 2.20
C ASN A 35 -8.46 4.28 2.17
N SER A 36 -9.47 4.64 2.98
CA SER A 36 -9.99 6.00 3.06
C SER A 36 -8.94 6.99 3.55
N ALA A 37 -8.20 6.66 4.62
CA ALA A 37 -7.14 7.50 5.15
C ALA A 37 -5.99 7.69 4.15
N LYS A 38 -5.59 6.64 3.43
CA LYS A 38 -4.56 6.71 2.39
C LYS A 38 -5.04 7.47 1.15
N SER A 39 -6.32 7.39 0.80
CA SER A 39 -6.93 8.20 -0.26
C SER A 39 -6.95 9.69 0.12
N ALA A 40 -7.31 10.01 1.36
CA ALA A 40 -7.28 11.38 1.88
C ALA A 40 -5.85 11.95 1.89
N THR A 41 -4.85 11.14 2.23
CA THR A 41 -3.43 11.54 2.16
C THR A 41 -3.03 11.91 0.73
N LEU A 42 -3.42 11.09 -0.26
CA LEU A 42 -3.14 11.36 -1.67
C LEU A 42 -3.79 12.68 -2.11
N ALA A 43 -5.10 12.84 -1.86
CA ALA A 43 -5.84 14.05 -2.23
C ALA A 43 -5.29 15.32 -1.56
N PHE A 44 -4.88 15.22 -0.30
CA PHE A 44 -4.29 16.33 0.44
C PHE A 44 -2.97 16.80 -0.20
N PHE A 45 -2.05 15.87 -0.50
CA PHE A 45 -0.74 16.25 -1.03
C PHE A 45 -0.76 16.58 -2.52
N ASP A 46 -1.71 16.07 -3.28
CA ASP A 46 -1.94 16.53 -4.66
C ASP A 46 -2.49 17.95 -4.68
N THR A 47 -3.45 18.27 -3.80
CA THR A 47 -3.92 19.66 -3.62
C THR A 47 -2.79 20.58 -3.18
N LEU A 48 -2.01 20.18 -2.18
CA LEU A 48 -0.88 20.98 -1.68
C LEU A 48 0.16 21.23 -2.78
N ARG A 49 0.41 20.26 -3.67
CA ARG A 49 1.32 20.43 -4.81
C ARG A 49 0.88 21.58 -5.72
N VAL A 50 -0.42 21.67 -6.01
CA VAL A 50 -0.99 22.77 -6.80
C VAL A 50 -0.84 24.10 -6.06
N GLU A 51 -1.09 24.13 -4.76
CA GLU A 51 -1.02 25.35 -3.94
C GLU A 51 0.41 25.91 -3.78
N VAL A 52 1.43 25.03 -3.72
CA VAL A 52 2.83 25.45 -3.50
C VAL A 52 3.63 25.59 -4.80
N GLY A 53 3.13 25.05 -5.92
CA GLY A 53 3.83 25.04 -7.20
C GLY A 53 5.24 24.43 -7.10
N ASP A 54 6.19 25.02 -7.82
CA ASP A 54 7.58 24.54 -7.86
C ASP A 54 8.42 24.93 -6.63
N ALA A 55 7.85 25.67 -5.68
CA ALA A 55 8.59 26.14 -4.50
C ALA A 55 8.98 25.01 -3.54
N ILE A 56 8.27 23.87 -3.59
CA ILE A 56 8.52 22.69 -2.75
C ILE A 56 8.32 21.44 -3.60
N GLY A 57 9.34 20.57 -3.69
CA GLY A 57 9.18 19.28 -4.36
C GLY A 57 8.34 18.31 -3.54
N ILE A 58 7.28 17.73 -4.12
CA ILE A 58 6.43 16.74 -3.43
C ILE A 58 6.46 15.41 -4.18
N THR A 59 7.03 14.39 -3.52
CA THR A 59 7.05 13.00 -4.01
C THR A 59 6.11 12.14 -3.16
N ILE A 60 5.11 11.54 -3.79
CA ILE A 60 4.15 10.65 -3.15
C ILE A 60 4.52 9.20 -3.51
N VAL A 61 4.90 8.43 -2.50
CA VAL A 61 5.20 7.01 -2.63
C VAL A 61 3.94 6.21 -2.34
N MET A 62 3.63 5.25 -3.20
CA MET A 62 2.43 4.43 -3.13
C MET A 62 2.85 2.96 -3.14
N PRO A 63 3.26 2.44 -1.96
CA PRO A 63 3.65 1.04 -1.84
C PRO A 63 2.43 0.13 -1.94
N GLY A 64 2.63 -1.04 -2.54
CA GLY A 64 1.81 -2.24 -2.31
C GLY A 64 2.14 -2.85 -0.95
N TRP A 65 2.12 -4.17 -0.86
CA TRP A 65 2.49 -4.87 0.38
C TRP A 65 4.00 -4.79 0.65
N VAL A 66 4.38 -4.28 1.82
CA VAL A 66 5.78 -4.15 2.26
C VAL A 66 5.98 -4.96 3.53
N GLU A 67 7.10 -5.66 3.60
CA GLU A 67 7.59 -6.42 4.75
C GLU A 67 7.58 -5.55 6.02
N SER A 68 6.58 -5.75 6.87
CA SER A 68 6.41 -4.95 8.08
C SER A 68 5.54 -5.69 9.09
N GLU A 69 5.49 -5.15 10.30
CA GLU A 69 4.59 -5.64 11.36
C GLU A 69 3.12 -5.69 10.92
N ILE A 70 2.69 -4.81 10.00
CA ILE A 70 1.33 -4.80 9.44
C ILE A 70 1.08 -6.05 8.60
N THR A 71 2.08 -6.52 7.86
CA THR A 71 1.98 -7.71 7.00
C THR A 71 2.25 -9.02 7.74
N LYS A 72 2.55 -8.99 9.04
CA LYS A 72 2.75 -10.20 9.85
C LYS A 72 1.44 -10.85 10.34
N GLY A 73 0.29 -10.24 10.10
CA GLY A 73 -1.00 -10.78 10.54
C GLY A 73 -1.37 -10.39 11.96
N LYS A 74 -0.95 -9.22 12.43
CA LYS A 74 -1.39 -8.69 13.73
C LYS A 74 -2.88 -8.35 13.67
N VAL A 75 -3.67 -9.00 14.52
CA VAL A 75 -5.10 -8.79 14.67
C VAL A 75 -5.40 -8.44 16.12
N ILE A 76 -6.27 -7.45 16.32
CA ILE A 76 -6.81 -7.14 17.65
C ILE A 76 -7.94 -8.14 17.90
N HIS A 77 -7.76 -8.98 18.91
CA HIS A 77 -8.73 -9.99 19.29
C HIS A 77 -9.81 -9.37 20.22
N GLU A 78 -10.91 -10.08 20.45
CA GLU A 78 -12.08 -9.57 21.21
C GLU A 78 -11.74 -9.15 22.66
N ASP A 79 -10.66 -9.72 23.21
CA ASP A 79 -10.09 -9.40 24.53
C ASP A 79 -9.20 -8.15 24.51
N ALA A 80 -9.18 -7.40 23.40
CA ALA A 80 -8.30 -6.27 23.12
C ALA A 80 -6.79 -6.61 23.12
N ALA A 81 -6.41 -7.89 23.17
CA ALA A 81 -5.03 -8.30 23.01
C ALA A 81 -4.65 -8.34 21.52
N MET A 82 -3.36 -8.14 21.22
CA MET A 82 -2.83 -8.34 19.87
C MET A 82 -2.34 -9.77 19.69
N TRP A 83 -2.89 -10.45 18.69
CA TRP A 83 -2.55 -11.81 18.31
C TRP A 83 -1.92 -11.80 16.92
N ILE A 84 -1.05 -12.77 16.64
CA ILE A 84 -0.53 -13.01 15.29
C ILE A 84 -1.34 -14.14 14.67
N ASP A 85 -2.18 -13.79 13.69
CA ASP A 85 -2.98 -14.74 12.93
C ASP A 85 -2.51 -14.78 11.47
N GLN A 86 -1.72 -15.81 11.16
CA GLN A 86 -1.20 -16.05 9.82
C GLN A 86 -2.30 -16.38 8.80
N THR A 87 -3.43 -16.96 9.24
CA THR A 87 -4.57 -17.21 8.36
C THR A 87 -5.23 -15.90 7.95
N GLN A 88 -5.40 -14.96 8.88
CA GLN A 88 -5.93 -13.64 8.56
C GLN A 88 -4.98 -12.87 7.65
N ARG A 89 -3.66 -12.96 7.89
CA ARG A 89 -2.65 -12.42 6.97
C ARG A 89 -2.83 -12.95 5.55
N ASP A 90 -2.92 -14.26 5.38
CA ASP A 90 -2.98 -14.89 4.05
C ASP A 90 -4.27 -14.55 3.31
N ILE A 91 -5.39 -14.42 4.04
CA ILE A 91 -6.66 -13.93 3.51
C ILE A 91 -6.51 -12.47 3.04
N HIS A 92 -5.78 -11.66 3.80
CA HIS A 92 -5.69 -10.22 3.61
C HIS A 92 -4.68 -9.83 2.52
N VAL A 93 -3.46 -10.38 2.58
CA VAL A 93 -2.41 -10.14 1.58
C VAL A 93 -2.72 -10.88 0.28
N GLY A 94 -3.21 -12.12 0.38
CA GLY A 94 -3.52 -12.97 -0.78
C GLY A 94 -2.29 -13.33 -1.62
N PRO A 95 -2.45 -13.77 -2.87
CA PRO A 95 -1.36 -14.22 -3.76
C PRO A 95 -0.61 -13.03 -4.37
N VAL A 96 -0.25 -12.06 -3.54
CA VAL A 96 0.38 -10.81 -3.97
C VAL A 96 1.79 -10.74 -3.37
N PRO A 97 2.82 -10.45 -4.19
CA PRO A 97 4.19 -10.30 -3.69
C PRO A 97 4.28 -9.24 -2.60
N VAL A 98 5.01 -9.57 -1.53
CA VAL A 98 5.38 -8.61 -0.49
C VAL A 98 6.82 -8.18 -0.73
N ILE A 99 7.04 -6.88 -0.93
CA ILE A 99 8.38 -6.35 -1.18
C ILE A 99 9.14 -6.12 0.12
N SER A 100 10.47 -6.17 0.05
CA SER A 100 11.32 -5.82 1.19
C SER A 100 11.22 -4.33 1.55
N VAL A 101 11.42 -4.01 2.83
CA VAL A 101 11.51 -2.61 3.30
C VAL A 101 12.63 -1.88 2.58
N THR A 102 13.78 -2.54 2.42
CA THR A 102 14.98 -1.97 1.80
C THR A 102 14.71 -1.56 0.35
N GLU A 103 13.99 -2.38 -0.41
CA GLU A 103 13.62 -2.07 -1.78
C GLU A 103 12.65 -0.89 -1.84
N CYS A 104 11.61 -0.88 -1.00
CA CYS A 104 10.67 0.22 -0.91
C CYS A 104 11.36 1.54 -0.53
N ALA A 105 12.24 1.52 0.47
CA ALA A 105 13.00 2.68 0.92
C ALA A 105 13.95 3.21 -0.17
N ARG A 106 14.66 2.30 -0.86
CA ARG A 106 15.54 2.67 -1.97
C ARG A 106 14.77 3.33 -3.11
N ALA A 107 13.61 2.77 -3.48
CA ALA A 107 12.75 3.34 -4.51
C ALA A 107 12.22 4.73 -4.13
N ALA A 108 11.78 4.90 -2.87
CA ALA A 108 11.32 6.17 -2.34
C ALA A 108 12.41 7.25 -2.42
N VAL A 109 13.60 6.98 -1.89
CA VAL A 109 14.74 7.92 -1.92
C VAL A 109 15.14 8.26 -3.36
N LYS A 110 15.23 7.25 -4.25
CA LYS A 110 15.53 7.47 -5.66
C LYS A 110 14.50 8.36 -6.35
N GLY A 111 13.22 8.20 -6.03
CA GLY A 111 12.15 9.05 -6.55
C GLY A 111 12.26 10.51 -6.09
N VAL A 112 12.59 10.73 -4.81
CA VAL A 112 12.84 12.08 -4.26
C VAL A 112 14.03 12.74 -4.95
N ILE A 113 15.13 12.01 -5.13
CA ILE A 113 16.33 12.53 -5.82
C ILE A 113 15.98 12.96 -7.25
N ARG A 114 15.22 12.13 -7.98
CA ARG A 114 14.78 12.40 -9.36
C ARG A 114 13.71 13.49 -9.48
N GLY A 115 13.10 13.93 -8.39
CA GLY A 115 11.96 14.87 -8.43
C GLY A 115 10.68 14.25 -8.98
N SER A 116 10.52 12.93 -8.85
CA SER A 116 9.30 12.25 -9.30
C SER A 116 8.09 12.67 -8.45
N HIS A 117 6.97 12.97 -9.10
CA HIS A 117 5.72 13.25 -8.38
C HIS A 117 5.14 12.02 -7.69
N TYR A 118 5.27 10.86 -8.34
CA TYR A 118 4.69 9.60 -7.91
C TYR A 118 5.72 8.47 -7.99
N VAL A 119 5.73 7.60 -6.98
CA VAL A 119 6.57 6.41 -6.92
C VAL A 119 5.72 5.23 -6.48
N THR A 120 5.26 4.42 -7.43
CA THR A 120 4.50 3.19 -7.13
C THR A 120 5.45 2.01 -7.00
N VAL A 121 5.37 1.26 -5.90
CA VAL A 121 6.29 0.14 -5.64
C VAL A 121 5.51 -1.08 -5.14
N PRO A 122 5.55 -2.23 -5.84
CA PRO A 122 6.04 -2.43 -7.21
C PRO A 122 5.37 -1.55 -8.26
N PHE A 123 6.07 -1.27 -9.37
CA PHE A 123 5.53 -0.39 -10.42
C PHE A 123 4.28 -0.95 -11.10
N TYR A 124 4.12 -2.29 -11.15
CA TYR A 124 3.00 -2.95 -11.82
C TYR A 124 1.65 -2.52 -11.23
N TYR A 125 1.61 -2.08 -9.97
CA TYR A 125 0.38 -1.58 -9.34
C TYR A 125 -0.25 -0.40 -10.11
N SER A 126 0.55 0.33 -10.89
CA SER A 126 0.09 1.44 -11.72
C SER A 126 -0.87 0.98 -12.83
N ILE A 127 -0.81 -0.28 -13.28
CA ILE A 127 -1.75 -0.83 -14.27
C ILE A 127 -3.18 -0.82 -13.74
N PHE A 128 -3.35 -1.07 -12.44
CA PHE A 128 -4.67 -1.10 -11.81
C PHE A 128 -5.29 0.29 -11.70
N LEU A 129 -4.50 1.36 -11.74
CA LEU A 129 -5.03 2.72 -11.84
C LEU A 129 -5.76 2.90 -13.18
N LEU A 130 -5.24 2.35 -14.27
CA LEU A 130 -5.92 2.39 -15.57
C LEU A 130 -7.25 1.63 -15.53
N TYR A 131 -7.28 0.45 -14.92
CA TYR A 131 -8.55 -0.26 -14.70
C TYR A 131 -9.51 0.53 -13.80
N ARG A 132 -9.01 1.17 -12.74
CA ARG A 132 -9.84 2.00 -11.86
C ARG A 132 -10.51 3.16 -12.62
N VAL A 133 -9.81 3.74 -13.60
CA VAL A 133 -10.29 4.87 -14.39
C VAL A 133 -11.19 4.43 -15.56
N PHE A 134 -10.77 3.42 -16.32
CA PHE A 134 -11.41 3.06 -17.59
C PHE A 134 -12.32 1.83 -17.53
N ALA A 135 -12.15 0.95 -16.54
CA ALA A 135 -12.93 -0.28 -16.39
C ALA A 135 -13.12 -0.66 -14.90
N PRO A 136 -13.70 0.24 -14.08
CA PRO A 136 -13.82 0.02 -12.64
C PRO A 136 -14.62 -1.23 -12.28
N GLU A 137 -15.60 -1.62 -13.09
CA GLU A 137 -16.42 -2.82 -12.91
C GLU A 137 -15.57 -4.09 -13.01
N VAL A 138 -14.62 -4.13 -13.95
CA VAL A 138 -13.69 -5.26 -14.12
C VAL A 138 -12.78 -5.38 -12.91
N LEU A 139 -12.25 -4.24 -12.44
CA LEU A 139 -11.43 -4.21 -11.22
C LEU A 139 -12.22 -4.70 -10.01
N LEU A 140 -13.42 -4.18 -9.79
CA LEU A 140 -14.27 -4.56 -8.67
C LEU A 140 -14.69 -6.04 -8.73
N TRP A 141 -15.03 -6.54 -9.91
CA TRP A 141 -15.34 -7.95 -10.11
C TRP A 141 -14.15 -8.84 -9.79
N ALA A 142 -12.95 -8.51 -10.29
CA ALA A 142 -11.72 -9.25 -10.02
C ALA A 142 -11.41 -9.28 -8.51
N PHE A 143 -11.49 -8.14 -7.83
CA PHE A 143 -11.27 -8.05 -6.38
C PHE A 143 -12.31 -8.85 -5.59
N ARG A 144 -13.59 -8.81 -5.99
CA ARG A 144 -14.64 -9.65 -5.37
C ARG A 144 -14.32 -11.13 -5.56
N LEU A 145 -13.94 -11.54 -6.76
CA LEU A 145 -13.64 -12.93 -7.10
C LEU A 145 -12.44 -13.49 -6.31
N VAL A 146 -11.38 -12.69 -6.21
CA VAL A 146 -10.14 -13.10 -5.53
C VAL A 146 -10.31 -13.08 -4.01
N PHE A 147 -10.91 -12.03 -3.44
CA PHE A 147 -10.85 -11.78 -2.00
C PHE A 147 -12.18 -11.95 -1.24
N VAL A 148 -13.35 -11.98 -1.90
CA VAL A 148 -14.65 -11.83 -1.21
C VAL A 148 -15.61 -13.01 -1.42
N ILE A 149 -15.71 -13.60 -2.63
CA ILE A 149 -16.78 -14.56 -2.99
C ILE A 149 -16.98 -15.68 -1.97
N ASN A 150 -15.93 -16.12 -1.27
CA ASN A 150 -16.04 -17.08 -0.19
C ASN A 150 -15.37 -16.52 1.06
N PRO A 151 -16.12 -15.89 1.99
CA PRO A 151 -15.53 -15.18 3.13
C PRO A 151 -14.80 -16.10 4.12
N ASN A 152 -15.15 -17.39 4.17
CA ASN A 152 -14.51 -18.39 5.02
C ASN A 152 -13.28 -19.05 4.35
N LYS A 153 -13.25 -19.12 3.01
CA LYS A 153 -12.13 -19.65 2.20
C LYS A 153 -12.01 -18.89 0.87
N PRO A 154 -11.47 -17.66 0.88
CA PRO A 154 -11.39 -16.86 -0.33
C PRO A 154 -10.52 -17.53 -1.38
N SER A 155 -10.79 -17.25 -2.67
CA SER A 155 -10.05 -17.84 -3.79
C SER A 155 -8.55 -17.55 -3.67
N SER A 156 -8.19 -16.37 -3.15
CA SER A 156 -6.81 -15.99 -2.79
C SER A 156 -6.12 -17.05 -1.92
N LYS A 157 -6.80 -17.51 -0.85
CA LYS A 157 -6.28 -18.53 0.07
C LYS A 157 -6.18 -19.89 -0.61
N LYS A 158 -7.18 -20.29 -1.40
CA LYS A 158 -7.14 -21.55 -2.17
C LYS A 158 -5.97 -21.59 -3.15
N ILE A 159 -5.73 -20.47 -3.85
CA ILE A 159 -4.59 -20.34 -4.77
C ILE A 159 -3.29 -20.44 -3.99
N LEU A 160 -3.16 -19.72 -2.86
CA LEU A 160 -1.98 -19.78 -1.99
C LEU A 160 -1.67 -21.21 -1.53
N GLU A 161 -2.68 -21.92 -1.01
CA GLU A 161 -2.56 -23.30 -0.49
C GLU A 161 -2.23 -24.30 -1.60
N ALA A 162 -2.87 -24.18 -2.77
CA ALA A 162 -2.66 -25.11 -3.88
C ALA A 162 -1.30 -24.95 -4.57
N THR A 163 -0.70 -23.76 -4.50
CA THR A 163 0.55 -23.43 -5.20
C THR A 163 1.77 -23.33 -4.27
N GLU A 164 1.57 -23.40 -2.95
CA GLU A 164 2.56 -23.02 -1.93
C GLU A 164 3.22 -21.64 -2.21
N ALA A 165 2.53 -20.76 -2.94
CA ALA A 165 3.12 -19.52 -3.44
C ALA A 165 3.50 -18.56 -2.31
N ASN A 166 2.95 -18.71 -1.11
CA ASN A 166 3.35 -17.95 0.07
C ASN A 166 4.84 -18.09 0.39
N LYS A 167 5.44 -19.27 0.16
CA LYS A 167 6.89 -19.50 0.39
C LYS A 167 7.77 -18.68 -0.56
N ILE A 168 7.25 -18.31 -1.73
CA ILE A 168 7.96 -17.55 -2.77
C ILE A 168 7.61 -16.06 -2.71
N LEU A 169 6.34 -15.74 -2.50
CA LEU A 169 5.82 -14.38 -2.58
C LEU A 169 6.07 -13.57 -1.30
N TYR A 170 6.26 -14.22 -0.16
CA TYR A 170 6.45 -13.55 1.13
C TYR A 170 7.90 -13.72 1.61
N PRO A 171 8.57 -12.63 2.06
CA PRO A 171 9.85 -12.71 2.74
C PRO A 171 9.84 -13.63 3.97
N GLU A 172 10.99 -14.23 4.30
CA GLU A 172 11.12 -15.17 5.43
C GLU A 172 10.67 -14.58 6.77
N SER A 173 10.87 -13.27 6.98
CA SER A 173 10.49 -12.59 8.22
C SER A 173 8.97 -12.53 8.45
N ILE A 174 8.18 -12.68 7.38
CA ILE A 174 6.71 -12.67 7.43
C ILE A 174 6.18 -14.09 7.63
N GLN A 175 6.94 -15.10 7.19
CA GLN A 175 6.55 -16.51 7.29
C GLN A 175 6.62 -17.02 8.73
N LYS A 176 7.55 -16.51 9.54
CA LYS A 176 7.74 -16.90 10.95
C LYS A 176 6.79 -16.11 11.87
N SER A 177 6.33 -16.76 12.93
CA SER A 177 5.37 -16.22 13.92
C SER A 177 6.02 -15.53 15.12
N ASP A 178 7.34 -15.33 15.09
CA ASP A 178 8.14 -14.83 16.22
C ASP A 178 7.90 -13.32 16.51
#